data_AF-A0A525HEP0-F1
#
_entry.id   AF-A0A525HEP0-F1
#
_cell.length_a   1.000
_cell.length_b   1.000
_cell.length_c   1.000
_cell.angle_alpha   90.00
_cell.angle_beta   90.00
_cell.angle_gamma   90.00
#
_symmetry.space_group_name_H-M   'P 1'
#
loop_
_entity.id
_entity.type
_entity.pdbx_description
1 polymer ?
#
loop_
_entity_poly.entity_id
_entity_poly.type
_entity_poly.pdbx_seq_one_letter_code
_entity_poly.pdbx_strand_id
1 'polypeptide(L)'
;MSRGGDWRAFRDEIAELHAQDNTEEEYVELLKAHFNLMLLIDQVFDGETATKLHQIVLSEYLLFLNKEALQGGELINPVVLERITRREVEAGRLDPDSEARKLAVAGASVLGDSSRHDRSDGRNAVGGGATLGLIVGVILKFVIAGATWWIVGKAIVIGALIGLFFELLPRLFRVAR
;
A
#
# COMPACT_ATOMS: atom_id res chain seq x y z
N MET A 1 -28.27 0.19 30.98
CA MET A 1 -26.81 0.07 31.09
C MET A 1 -26.29 -0.37 29.73
N SER A 2 -25.57 0.49 29.02
CA SER A 2 -24.93 0.14 27.74
C SER A 2 -23.95 -1.00 28.02
N ARG A 3 -24.23 -2.18 27.47
CA ARG A 3 -23.44 -3.41 27.75
C ARG A 3 -22.05 -3.41 27.12
N GLY A 4 -21.75 -2.45 26.23
CA GLY A 4 -20.40 -2.20 25.74
C GLY A 4 -19.79 -1.05 26.53
N GLY A 5 -18.57 -1.25 27.05
CA GLY A 5 -17.74 -0.13 27.53
C GLY A 5 -17.44 0.89 26.43
N ASP A 6 -16.50 1.80 26.67
CA ASP A 6 -16.11 2.79 25.66
C ASP A 6 -15.29 2.13 24.54
N TRP A 7 -16.01 1.58 23.55
CA TRP A 7 -15.42 0.90 22.39
C TRP A 7 -14.49 1.82 21.59
N ARG A 8 -14.79 3.13 21.58
CA ARG A 8 -14.02 4.11 20.85
C ARG A 8 -12.68 4.31 21.54
N ALA A 9 -12.68 4.45 22.87
CA ALA A 9 -11.45 4.55 23.64
C ALA A 9 -10.53 3.33 23.41
N PHE A 10 -11.08 2.11 23.44
CA PHE A 10 -10.29 0.90 23.23
C PHE A 10 -9.77 0.77 21.78
N ARG A 11 -10.56 1.16 20.78
CA ARG A 11 -10.08 1.23 19.39
C ARG A 11 -8.96 2.27 19.23
N ASP A 12 -9.12 3.43 19.84
CA ASP A 12 -8.13 4.51 19.78
C ASP A 12 -6.82 4.06 20.47
N GLU A 13 -6.91 3.29 21.56
CA GLU A 13 -5.76 2.63 22.23
C GLU A 13 -5.04 1.63 21.31
N ILE A 14 -5.77 0.76 20.60
CA ILE A 14 -5.17 -0.16 19.60
C ILE A 14 -4.43 0.62 18.51
N ALA A 15 -5.03 1.71 18.01
CA ALA A 15 -4.41 2.54 16.99
C ALA A 15 -3.13 3.23 17.48
N GLU A 16 -3.11 3.68 18.74
CA GLU A 16 -1.93 4.25 19.40
C GLU A 16 -0.83 3.19 19.57
N LEU A 17 -1.18 1.97 20.00
CA LEU A 17 -0.22 0.87 20.11
C LEU A 17 0.37 0.52 18.75
N HIS A 18 -0.42 0.47 17.68
CA HIS A 18 0.09 0.30 16.32
C HIS A 18 1.02 1.43 15.85
N ALA A 19 1.01 2.61 16.49
CA ALA A 19 1.91 3.72 16.18
C ALA A 19 3.33 3.54 16.74
N GLN A 20 3.53 2.58 17.63
CA GLN A 20 4.82 2.28 18.24
C GLN A 20 5.63 1.31 17.36
N ASP A 21 6.94 1.20 17.62
CA ASP A 21 7.83 0.23 16.96
C ASP A 21 7.54 -1.17 17.49
N ASN A 22 6.53 -1.82 16.91
CA ASN A 22 6.07 -3.14 17.32
C ASN A 22 6.82 -4.26 16.59
N THR A 23 7.02 -5.35 17.30
CA THR A 23 7.39 -6.66 16.75
C THR A 23 6.24 -7.27 15.94
N GLU A 24 6.53 -8.27 15.10
CA GLU A 24 5.49 -9.01 14.36
C GLU A 24 4.46 -9.66 15.31
N GLU A 25 4.91 -10.20 16.45
CA GLU A 25 4.06 -10.84 17.44
C GLU A 25 3.08 -9.84 18.07
N GLU A 26 3.55 -8.64 18.42
CA GLU A 26 2.71 -7.56 18.92
C GLU A 26 1.70 -7.09 17.86
N TYR A 27 2.12 -6.96 16.60
CA TYR A 27 1.20 -6.64 15.49
C TYR A 27 0.07 -7.67 15.38
N VAL A 28 0.39 -8.97 15.48
CA VAL A 28 -0.61 -10.04 15.40
C VAL A 28 -1.62 -9.96 16.54
N GLU A 29 -1.18 -9.73 17.77
CA GLU A 29 -2.10 -9.62 18.91
C GLU A 29 -2.96 -8.35 18.83
N LEU A 30 -2.43 -7.23 18.34
CA LEU A 30 -3.21 -6.01 18.10
C LEU A 30 -4.26 -6.20 17.00
N LEU A 31 -3.90 -6.82 15.88
CA LEU A 31 -4.84 -7.13 14.79
C LEU A 31 -5.95 -8.07 15.26
N LYS A 32 -5.62 -9.05 16.11
CA LYS A 32 -6.59 -9.94 16.73
C LYS A 32 -7.52 -9.21 17.70
N ALA A 33 -7.00 -8.28 18.51
CA ALA A 33 -7.81 -7.44 19.37
C ALA A 33 -8.80 -6.58 18.55
N HIS A 34 -8.32 -5.98 17.45
CA HIS A 34 -9.15 -5.19 16.54
C HIS A 34 -10.23 -6.04 15.86
N PHE A 35 -9.89 -7.24 15.41
CA PHE A 35 -10.86 -8.18 14.84
C PHE A 35 -11.92 -8.60 15.86
N ASN A 36 -11.53 -8.86 17.11
CA ASN A 36 -12.49 -9.17 18.17
C ASN A 36 -13.48 -8.02 18.42
N LEU A 37 -13.05 -6.76 18.29
CA LEU A 37 -13.98 -5.63 18.34
C LEU A 37 -14.99 -5.67 17.21
N MET A 38 -14.54 -6.00 15.99
CA MET A 38 -15.43 -6.14 14.83
C MET A 38 -16.54 -7.16 15.09
N LEU A 39 -16.21 -8.30 15.72
CA LEU A 39 -17.19 -9.34 16.06
C LEU A 39 -18.23 -8.90 17.10
N LEU A 40 -17.93 -7.89 17.92
CA LEU A 40 -18.86 -7.36 18.91
C LEU A 40 -19.86 -6.36 18.32
N ILE A 41 -19.60 -5.81 17.14
CA ILE A 41 -20.44 -4.78 16.52
C ILE A 41 -21.89 -5.24 16.41
N ASP A 42 -22.11 -6.45 15.90
CA ASP A 42 -23.47 -7.00 15.68
C ASP A 42 -24.22 -7.32 16.99
N GLN A 43 -23.49 -7.41 18.11
CA GLN A 43 -24.08 -7.68 19.43
C GLN A 43 -24.50 -6.40 20.16
N VAL A 44 -23.86 -5.28 19.83
CA VAL A 44 -23.98 -4.02 20.57
C VAL A 44 -24.80 -2.98 19.83
N PHE A 45 -24.75 -2.98 18.50
CA PHE A 45 -25.39 -1.98 17.65
C PHE A 45 -26.56 -2.57 16.84
N ASP A 46 -27.50 -1.71 16.46
CA ASP A 46 -28.55 -2.09 15.51
C ASP A 46 -27.97 -2.37 14.11
N GLY A 47 -28.72 -3.06 13.25
CA GLY A 47 -28.22 -3.49 11.95
C GLY A 47 -27.77 -2.37 11.01
N GLU A 48 -28.39 -1.19 11.06
CA GLU A 48 -27.97 -0.06 10.22
C GLU A 48 -26.64 0.51 10.72
N THR A 49 -26.52 0.74 12.02
CA THR A 49 -25.29 1.23 12.64
C THR A 49 -24.16 0.22 12.50
N ALA A 50 -24.44 -1.07 12.71
CA ALA A 50 -23.49 -2.17 12.58
C ALA A 50 -22.88 -2.23 11.17
N THR A 51 -23.71 -2.11 10.13
CA THR A 51 -23.24 -2.10 8.74
C THR A 51 -22.24 -0.98 8.47
N LYS A 52 -22.50 0.23 8.99
CA LYS A 52 -21.59 1.38 8.83
C LYS A 52 -20.28 1.15 9.61
N LEU A 53 -20.37 0.62 10.82
CA LEU A 53 -19.19 0.36 11.66
C LEU A 53 -18.31 -0.74 11.07
N HIS A 54 -18.89 -1.81 10.52
CA HIS A 54 -18.13 -2.87 9.84
C HIS A 54 -17.27 -2.31 8.70
N GLN A 55 -17.79 -1.39 7.90
CA GLN A 55 -17.02 -0.76 6.81
C GLN A 55 -15.83 0.06 7.34
N ILE A 56 -16.05 0.82 8.41
CA ILE A 56 -15.01 1.64 9.05
C ILE A 56 -13.92 0.74 9.65
N VAL A 57 -14.32 -0.24 10.46
CA VAL A 57 -13.41 -1.13 11.17
C VAL A 57 -12.63 -2.03 10.22
N LEU A 58 -13.27 -2.49 9.13
CA LEU A 58 -12.58 -3.22 8.06
C LEU A 58 -11.55 -2.33 7.36
N SER A 59 -11.87 -1.07 7.08
CA SER A 59 -10.92 -0.14 6.45
C SER A 59 -9.72 0.14 7.35
N GLU A 60 -9.94 0.31 8.65
CA GLU A 60 -8.87 0.45 9.66
C GLU A 60 -8.03 -0.82 9.77
N TYR A 61 -8.66 -2.00 9.77
CA TYR A 61 -7.95 -3.28 9.79
C TYR A 61 -7.02 -3.42 8.59
N LEU A 62 -7.50 -3.12 7.37
CA LEU A 62 -6.68 -3.13 6.15
C LEU A 62 -5.54 -2.09 6.20
N LEU A 63 -5.77 -0.94 6.83
CA LEU A 63 -4.72 0.06 7.06
C LEU A 63 -3.61 -0.49 7.97
N PHE A 64 -3.96 -1.24 9.02
CA PHE A 64 -2.97 -1.86 9.91
C PHE A 64 -2.17 -2.96 9.20
N LEU A 65 -2.79 -3.77 8.33
CA LEU A 65 -2.06 -4.75 7.50
C LEU A 65 -1.06 -4.05 6.57
N ASN A 66 -1.49 -2.95 5.93
CA ASN A 66 -0.60 -2.16 5.08
C ASN A 66 0.56 -1.55 5.87
N LYS A 67 0.30 -1.10 7.11
CA LYS A 67 1.30 -0.53 8.00
C LYS A 67 2.35 -1.55 8.42
N GLU A 68 1.94 -2.75 8.80
CA GLU A 68 2.86 -3.86 9.10
C GLU A 68 3.73 -4.22 7.89
N ALA A 69 3.18 -4.07 6.68
CA ALA A 69 3.92 -4.30 5.44
C ALA A 69 4.86 -3.14 5.03
N LEU A 70 4.90 -2.02 5.74
CA LEU A 70 5.79 -0.90 5.43
C LEU A 70 7.25 -1.26 5.75
N GLN A 71 8.12 -1.10 4.76
CA GLN A 71 9.56 -1.13 4.94
C GLN A 71 10.09 0.30 5.07
N GLY A 72 10.84 0.55 6.15
CA GLY A 72 11.36 1.89 6.46
C GLY A 72 10.27 2.95 6.69
N GLY A 73 9.02 2.54 6.94
CA GLY A 73 7.89 3.44 7.17
C GLY A 73 7.33 4.14 5.92
N GLU A 74 7.88 3.87 4.73
CA GLU A 74 7.54 4.65 3.52
C GLU A 74 6.88 3.81 2.43
N LEU A 75 7.38 2.59 2.19
CA LEU A 75 6.95 1.77 1.05
C LEU A 75 6.42 0.42 1.52
N ILE A 76 5.23 0.05 1.03
CA ILE A 76 4.66 -1.27 1.26
C ILE A 76 5.50 -2.30 0.49
N ASN A 77 6.02 -3.31 1.18
CA ASN A 77 6.62 -4.45 0.52
C ASN A 77 5.52 -5.44 0.08
N PRO A 78 5.35 -5.68 -1.24
CA PRO A 78 4.27 -6.51 -1.75
C PRO A 78 4.33 -7.97 -1.28
N VAL A 79 5.54 -8.54 -1.15
CA VAL A 79 5.74 -9.92 -0.68
C VAL A 79 5.43 -10.05 0.81
N VAL A 80 5.80 -9.04 1.61
CA VAL A 80 5.44 -9.00 3.03
C VAL A 80 3.92 -8.87 3.19
N LEU A 81 3.27 -8.01 2.40
CA LEU A 81 1.81 -7.86 2.42
C LEU A 81 1.09 -9.17 2.00
N GLU A 82 1.60 -9.90 1.01
CA GLU A 82 1.07 -11.22 0.65
C GLU A 82 1.21 -12.21 1.82
N ARG A 83 2.36 -12.23 2.49
CA ARG A 83 2.57 -13.10 3.66
C ARG A 83 1.60 -12.77 4.79
N ILE A 84 1.45 -11.49 5.11
CA ILE A 84 0.55 -10.99 6.15
C ILE A 84 -0.90 -11.37 5.82
N THR A 85 -1.37 -11.03 4.62
CA THR A 85 -2.75 -11.34 4.23
C THR A 85 -3.01 -12.86 4.17
N ARG A 86 -2.01 -13.68 3.82
CA ARG A 86 -2.13 -15.15 3.92
C ARG A 86 -2.31 -15.60 5.37
N ARG A 87 -1.50 -15.08 6.30
CA ARG A 87 -1.61 -15.36 7.74
C ARG A 87 -3.00 -14.99 8.27
N GLU A 88 -3.55 -13.85 7.87
CA GLU A 88 -4.88 -13.43 8.32
C GLU A 88 -6.01 -14.30 7.74
N VAL A 89 -5.86 -14.80 6.51
CA VAL A 89 -6.77 -15.80 5.91
C VAL A 89 -6.70 -17.13 6.67
N GLU A 90 -5.50 -17.63 6.94
CA GLU A 90 -5.28 -18.87 7.71
C GLU A 90 -5.86 -18.77 9.13
N ALA A 91 -5.82 -17.59 9.72
CA ALA A 91 -6.41 -17.31 11.03
C ALA A 91 -7.93 -17.05 10.99
N GLY A 92 -8.56 -17.06 9.81
CA GLY A 92 -10.00 -16.81 9.63
C GLY A 92 -10.43 -15.36 9.89
N ARG A 93 -9.49 -14.41 9.88
CA ARG A 93 -9.77 -12.97 10.11
C ARG A 93 -9.93 -12.18 8.82
N LEU A 94 -9.45 -12.70 7.70
CA LEU A 94 -9.61 -12.14 6.36
C LEU A 94 -10.24 -13.16 5.42
N ASP A 95 -11.21 -12.72 4.60
CA ASP A 95 -11.82 -13.58 3.59
C ASP A 95 -10.78 -13.92 2.49
N PRO A 96 -10.57 -15.21 2.16
CA PRO A 96 -9.65 -15.62 1.08
C PRO A 96 -9.97 -14.99 -0.28
N ASP A 97 -11.24 -14.67 -0.55
CA ASP A 97 -11.71 -14.07 -1.80
C ASP A 97 -11.85 -12.55 -1.72
N SER A 98 -11.41 -11.92 -0.62
CA SER A 98 -11.41 -10.46 -0.48
C SER A 98 -10.53 -9.78 -1.54
N GLU A 99 -10.95 -8.60 -1.98
CA GLU A 99 -10.16 -7.79 -2.92
C GLU A 99 -8.78 -7.44 -2.35
N ALA A 100 -8.68 -7.21 -1.03
CA ALA A 100 -7.41 -6.98 -0.36
C ALA A 100 -6.43 -8.16 -0.53
N ARG A 101 -6.92 -9.40 -0.35
CA ARG A 101 -6.10 -10.60 -0.54
C ARG A 101 -5.68 -10.76 -2.02
N LYS A 102 -6.61 -10.58 -2.95
CA LYS A 102 -6.32 -10.64 -4.41
C LYS A 102 -5.26 -9.62 -4.82
N LEU A 103 -5.38 -8.38 -4.35
CA LEU A 103 -4.41 -7.32 -4.63
C LEU A 103 -3.04 -7.63 -4.03
N ALA A 104 -2.97 -8.17 -2.82
CA ALA A 104 -1.70 -8.57 -2.20
C ALA A 104 -1.00 -9.68 -2.99
N VAL A 105 -1.73 -10.73 -3.41
CA VAL A 105 -1.21 -11.82 -4.24
C VAL A 105 -0.73 -11.31 -5.59
N ALA A 106 -1.55 -10.51 -6.28
CA ALA A 106 -1.20 -9.92 -7.57
C ALA A 106 0.04 -9.01 -7.44
N GLY A 107 0.06 -8.15 -6.42
CA GLY A 107 1.18 -7.25 -6.12
C GLY A 107 2.49 -8.01 -5.89
N ALA A 108 2.48 -9.04 -5.06
CA ALA A 108 3.65 -9.89 -4.83
C ALA A 108 4.13 -10.58 -6.11
N SER A 109 3.22 -11.06 -6.96
CA SER A 109 3.57 -11.74 -8.21
C SER A 109 4.18 -10.82 -9.28
N VAL A 110 3.72 -9.56 -9.34
CA VAL A 110 4.14 -8.59 -10.38
C VAL A 110 5.36 -7.78 -9.93
N LEU A 111 5.35 -7.30 -8.69
CA LEU A 111 6.37 -6.38 -8.18
C LEU A 111 7.51 -7.10 -7.46
N GLY A 112 7.28 -8.33 -6.98
CA GLY A 112 8.27 -9.09 -6.23
C GLY A 112 8.67 -8.45 -4.90
N ASP A 113 9.78 -8.92 -4.35
CA ASP A 113 10.32 -8.43 -3.08
C ASP A 113 11.08 -7.13 -3.30
N SER A 114 10.49 -6.01 -2.87
CA SER A 114 11.08 -4.67 -2.99
C SER A 114 12.35 -4.49 -2.14
N SER A 115 12.52 -5.28 -1.07
CA SER A 115 13.74 -5.22 -0.24
C SER A 115 14.99 -5.71 -0.96
N ARG A 116 14.80 -6.55 -1.99
CA ARG A 116 15.88 -7.08 -2.82
C ARG A 116 16.47 -6.04 -3.76
N HIS A 117 15.78 -4.92 -3.98
CA HIS A 117 16.25 -3.81 -4.82
C HIS A 117 17.05 -2.75 -4.05
N ASP A 118 17.21 -2.90 -2.74
CA ASP A 118 17.95 -1.93 -1.91
C ASP A 118 19.44 -2.28 -1.74
N ARG A 119 19.91 -3.39 -2.33
CA ARG A 119 21.31 -3.85 -2.22
C ARG A 119 22.11 -3.95 -3.52
N SER A 120 21.62 -3.43 -4.65
CA SER A 120 22.49 -3.24 -5.83
C SER A 120 22.10 -2.02 -6.65
N ASP A 121 23.02 -1.07 -6.73
CA ASP A 121 23.48 -0.42 -7.97
C ASP A 121 22.43 -0.09 -9.05
N GLY A 122 22.17 1.21 -9.22
CA GLY A 122 21.78 1.75 -10.53
C GLY A 122 20.28 1.88 -10.81
N ARG A 123 19.51 2.53 -9.93
CA ARG A 123 18.28 3.21 -10.39
C ARG A 123 18.67 4.39 -11.28
N ASN A 124 18.79 4.13 -12.57
CA ASN A 124 19.08 5.17 -13.56
C ASN A 124 17.85 6.07 -13.67
N ALA A 125 18.03 7.39 -13.46
CA ALA A 125 16.92 8.35 -13.52
C ALA A 125 16.21 8.33 -14.89
N VAL A 126 16.90 7.85 -15.91
CA VAL A 126 16.39 7.51 -17.24
C VAL A 126 15.19 6.55 -17.18
N GLY A 127 15.27 5.47 -16.39
CA GLY A 127 14.21 4.45 -16.29
C GLY A 127 12.96 4.99 -15.58
N GLY A 128 13.16 5.80 -14.53
CA GLY A 128 12.06 6.53 -13.88
C GLY A 128 11.40 7.54 -14.82
N GLY A 129 12.19 8.31 -15.56
CA GLY A 129 11.69 9.28 -16.54
C GLY A 129 10.90 8.63 -17.68
N ALA A 130 11.37 7.52 -18.24
CA ALA A 130 10.67 6.78 -19.29
C ALA A 130 9.31 6.23 -18.81
N THR A 131 9.25 5.69 -17.59
CA THR A 131 8.03 5.16 -16.99
C THR A 131 7.00 6.27 -16.76
N LEU A 132 7.44 7.43 -16.27
CA LEU A 132 6.58 8.59 -16.07
C LEU A 132 6.08 9.14 -17.42
N GLY A 133 6.94 9.16 -18.44
CA GLY A 133 6.58 9.50 -19.81
C GLY A 133 5.52 8.57 -20.42
N LEU A 134 5.61 7.26 -20.16
CA LEU A 134 4.61 6.28 -20.57
C LEU A 134 3.24 6.58 -19.96
N ILE A 135 3.19 6.77 -18.64
CA ILE A 135 1.93 7.03 -17.90
C ILE A 135 1.25 8.29 -18.44
N VAL A 136 2.00 9.40 -18.55
CA VAL A 136 1.49 10.66 -19.09
C VAL A 136 1.01 10.49 -20.53
N GLY A 137 1.76 9.78 -21.37
CA GLY A 137 1.39 9.52 -22.76
C GLY A 137 0.07 8.76 -22.89
N VAL A 138 -0.12 7.72 -22.08
CA VAL A 138 -1.36 6.94 -22.06
C VAL A 138 -2.54 7.80 -21.61
N ILE A 139 -2.38 8.61 -20.57
CA ILE A 139 -3.44 9.54 -20.11
C ILE A 139 -3.83 10.51 -21.23
N LEU A 140 -2.86 11.15 -21.88
CA LEU A 140 -3.10 12.09 -22.98
C LEU A 140 -3.83 11.44 -24.16
N LYS A 141 -3.56 10.17 -24.45
CA LYS A 141 -4.23 9.42 -25.54
C LYS A 141 -5.74 9.29 -25.34
N PHE A 142 -6.20 9.25 -24.10
CA PHE A 142 -7.62 9.11 -23.75
C PHE A 142 -8.32 10.46 -23.52
N VAL A 143 -7.58 11.48 -23.06
CA VAL A 143 -8.13 12.82 -22.80
C VAL A 143 -8.29 13.64 -24.09
N ILE A 144 -7.37 13.51 -25.05
CA ILE A 144 -7.39 14.30 -26.29
C ILE A 144 -8.08 13.51 -27.41
N ALA A 145 -9.27 13.95 -27.81
CA ALA A 145 -9.99 13.37 -28.93
C ALA A 145 -9.16 13.47 -30.23
N GLY A 146 -8.96 12.34 -30.91
CA GLY A 146 -8.12 12.26 -32.12
C GLY A 146 -6.63 12.07 -31.87
N ALA A 147 -6.17 11.97 -30.61
CA ALA A 147 -4.79 11.62 -30.31
C ALA A 147 -4.44 10.24 -30.90
N THR A 148 -3.29 10.13 -31.57
CA THR A 148 -2.77 8.88 -32.11
C THR A 148 -1.83 8.20 -31.11
N TRP A 149 -1.66 6.87 -31.23
CA TRP A 149 -0.70 6.11 -30.39
C TRP A 149 0.75 6.62 -30.50
N TRP A 150 1.06 7.37 -31.55
CA TRP A 150 2.32 8.08 -31.72
C TRP A 150 2.65 9.09 -30.60
N ILE A 151 1.63 9.69 -29.96
CA ILE A 151 1.81 10.62 -28.84
C ILE A 151 2.39 9.89 -27.62
N VAL A 152 1.98 8.64 -27.37
CA VAL A 152 2.52 7.82 -26.28
C VAL A 152 4.02 7.57 -26.51
N GLY A 153 4.40 7.21 -27.75
CA GLY A 153 5.81 7.02 -28.12
C GLY A 153 6.66 8.26 -27.87
N LYS A 154 6.17 9.45 -28.27
CA LYS A 154 6.87 10.73 -28.00
C LYS A 154 7.01 11.02 -26.51
N ALA A 155 5.96 10.77 -25.73
CA ALA A 155 5.97 11.01 -24.28
C ALA A 155 7.01 10.14 -23.56
N ILE A 156 7.16 8.87 -23.95
CA ILE A 156 8.20 7.98 -23.42
C ILE A 156 9.60 8.52 -23.72
N VAL A 157 9.87 8.92 -24.98
CA VAL A 157 11.18 9.44 -25.39
C VAL A 157 11.50 10.73 -24.63
N ILE A 158 10.55 11.65 -24.52
CA ILE A 158 10.73 12.90 -23.76
C ILE A 158 11.00 12.59 -22.28
N GLY A 159 10.23 11.70 -21.68
CA GLY A 159 10.43 11.28 -20.29
C GLY A 159 11.83 10.67 -20.07
N ALA A 160 12.28 9.80 -20.98
CA ALA A 160 13.61 9.20 -20.92
C ALA A 160 14.73 10.24 -21.04
N LEU A 161 14.59 11.23 -21.93
CA LEU A 161 15.56 12.33 -22.10
C LEU A 161 15.63 13.24 -20.87
N ILE A 162 14.49 13.54 -20.25
CA ILE A 162 14.44 14.30 -19.00
C ILE A 162 15.14 13.52 -17.88
N GLY A 163 14.84 12.23 -17.76
CA GLY A 163 15.52 11.35 -16.79
C GLY A 163 17.03 11.31 -17.00
N LEU A 164 17.48 11.20 -18.26
CA LEU A 164 18.90 11.25 -18.62
C LEU A 164 19.54 12.58 -18.24
N PHE A 165 18.87 13.69 -18.52
CA PHE A 165 19.37 15.03 -18.18
C PHE A 165 19.60 15.18 -16.68
N PHE A 166 18.63 14.77 -15.85
CA PHE A 166 18.78 14.79 -14.39
C PHE A 166 19.86 13.83 -13.89
N GLU A 167 20.12 12.73 -14.58
CA GLU A 167 21.22 11.83 -14.24
C GLU A 167 22.60 12.43 -14.53
N LEU A 168 22.73 13.14 -15.66
CA LEU A 168 23.99 13.73 -16.12
C LEU A 168 24.34 15.03 -15.40
N LEU A 169 23.34 15.82 -15.01
CA LEU A 169 23.54 17.14 -14.41
C LEU A 169 24.43 17.12 -13.14
N PRO A 170 24.21 16.23 -12.14
CA PRO A 170 25.10 16.11 -10.99
C PRO A 170 26.51 15.60 -11.32
N ARG A 171 26.68 14.89 -12.45
CA ARG A 171 28.01 14.41 -12.90
C ARG A 171 28.81 15.55 -13.51
N LEU A 172 28.18 16.42 -14.31
CA LEU A 172 28.82 17.59 -14.91
C LEU A 172 29.30 18.59 -13.85
N PHE A 173 28.51 18.85 -12.81
CA PHE A 173 28.91 19.74 -11.72
C PHE A 173 30.05 19.20 -10.84
N ARG A 174 30.27 17.88 -10.81
CA ARG A 174 31.37 17.27 -10.05
C ARG A 174 32.74 17.40 -10.72
N VAL A 175 32.79 17.51 -12.05
CA VAL A 175 34.04 17.64 -12.82
C VAL A 175 34.54 19.09 -12.85
N ALA A 176 33.66 20.06 -12.58
CA ALA A 176 33.97 21.49 -12.61
C ALA A 176 34.52 22.07 -11.29
N ARG A 177 34.73 21.25 -10.26
CA ARG A 177 35.41 21.59 -9.00
C ARG A 177 36.76 20.88 -8.93
#